data_AF-A0A7Y2TPS1-F1
#
_entry.id   AF-A0A7Y2TPS1-F1
#
_cell.length_a   1.000
_cell.length_b   1.000
_cell.length_c   1.000
_cell.angle_alpha   90.00
_cell.angle_beta   90.00
_cell.angle_gamma   90.00
#
_symmetry.space_group_name_H-M   'P 1'
#
loop_
_entity.id
_entity.type
_entity.pdbx_description
1 polymer ?
#
loop_
_entity_poly.entity_id
_entity_poly.type
_entity_poly.pdbx_seq_one_letter_code
_entity_poly.pdbx_strand_id
1 'polypeptide(L)' 'VRNSAANPPRWTNVALVDDVCTTGATLEACALALRKAGIRRVSVWVASRSPP' A
#
# COMPACT_ATOMS: atom_id res chain seq x y z
N VAL A 1 -3.22 -22.21 -21.43
CA VAL A 1 -3.40 -21.45 -20.16
C VAL A 1 -3.51 -19.98 -20.54
N ARG A 2 -4.69 -19.37 -20.42
CA ARG A 2 -4.87 -17.95 -20.80
C ARG A 2 -4.11 -17.10 -19.78
N ASN A 3 -3.14 -16.34 -20.27
CA ASN A 3 -2.44 -15.35 -19.48
C ASN A 3 -3.46 -14.23 -19.18
N SER A 4 -4.11 -14.28 -18.03
CA SER A 4 -4.98 -13.21 -17.56
C SER A 4 -4.11 -12.00 -17.29
N ALA A 5 -3.88 -11.17 -18.30
CA ALA A 5 -3.36 -9.84 -18.09
C ALA A 5 -4.29 -9.17 -17.07
N ALA A 6 -3.81 -9.00 -15.84
CA ALA A 6 -4.57 -8.34 -14.80
C ALA A 6 -4.97 -6.97 -15.34
N ASN A 7 -6.27 -6.69 -15.38
CA ASN A 7 -6.78 -5.41 -15.84
C ASN A 7 -6.04 -4.32 -15.04
N PRO A 8 -5.42 -3.32 -15.70
CA PRO A 8 -4.69 -2.28 -14.98
C PRO A 8 -5.58 -1.68 -13.89
N PRO A 9 -5.01 -1.43 -12.69
CA PRO A 9 -5.80 -0.92 -11.59
C PRO A 9 -6.41 0.43 -11.96
N ARG A 10 -7.71 0.58 -11.66
CA ARG A 10 -8.46 1.83 -11.89
C ARG A 10 -7.87 3.05 -11.17
N TRP A 11 -7.04 2.83 -10.15
CA TRP A 11 -6.39 3.87 -9.35
C TRP A 11 -4.88 3.81 -9.53
N THR A 12 -4.24 4.97 -9.67
CA THR A 12 -2.78 5.07 -9.77
C THR A 12 -2.13 5.59 -8.49
N ASN A 13 -2.92 6.24 -7.63
CA ASN A 13 -2.49 6.82 -6.36
C ASN A 13 -3.41 6.33 -5.24
N VAL A 14 -2.85 5.72 -4.20
CA VAL A 14 -3.59 5.23 -3.03
C VAL A 14 -2.94 5.75 -1.76
N ALA A 15 -3.75 6.26 -0.82
CA ALA A 15 -3.33 6.57 0.53
C ALA A 15 -3.76 5.44 1.47
N LEU A 16 -2.81 4.86 2.18
CA LEU A 16 -3.06 4.01 3.35
C LEU A 16 -3.16 4.94 4.56
N VAL A 17 -4.26 4.83 5.29
CA VAL A 17 -4.52 5.64 6.49
C VAL A 17 -4.66 4.70 7.68
N ASP A 18 -3.92 5.01 8.74
CA ASP A 18 -3.95 4.27 10.00
C ASP A 18 -3.83 5.25 11.17
N ASP A 19 -4.21 4.86 12.38
CA ASP A 19 -4.13 5.74 13.55
C ASP A 19 -2.71 5.76 14.15
N VAL A 20 -2.12 4.59 14.40
CA VAL A 20 -0.83 4.41 15.08
C VAL A 20 0.07 3.49 14.28
N CYS A 21 1.25 3.98 13.91
CA CYS A 21 2.32 3.15 13.36
C CYS A 21 3.34 2.79 14.42
N THR A 22 3.50 1.51 14.75
CA THR A 22 4.59 1.04 15.61
C THR A 22 5.85 0.77 14.76
N THR A 23 6.12 -0.49 14.41
CA THR A 23 7.27 -0.86 13.55
C THR A 23 7.03 -0.53 12.07
N GLY A 24 5.78 -0.32 11.68
CA GLY A 24 5.37 -0.10 10.29
C GLY A 24 5.25 -1.36 9.44
N ALA A 25 5.48 -2.55 10.02
CA ALA A 25 5.44 -3.82 9.27
C ALA A 25 4.11 -4.06 8.54
N THR A 26 2.97 -3.74 9.18
CA THR A 26 1.63 -3.84 8.56
C THR A 26 1.51 -2.91 7.35
N LEU A 27 1.87 -1.63 7.51
CA LEU A 27 1.79 -0.62 6.45
C LEU A 27 2.73 -0.96 5.28
N GLU A 28 3.90 -1.51 5.55
CA GLU A 28 4.84 -1.98 4.54
C GLU A 28 4.27 -3.16 3.75
N ALA A 29 3.72 -4.17 4.43
CA ALA A 29 3.09 -5.31 3.78
C ALA A 29 1.92 -4.88 2.87
N CYS A 30 1.07 -3.96 3.34
CA CYS A 30 -0.01 -3.37 2.54
C CYS A 30 0.51 -2.59 1.34
N ALA A 31 1.54 -1.76 1.52
CA ALA A 31 2.13 -0.99 0.43
C ALA A 31 2.74 -1.90 -0.64
N LEU A 32 3.42 -2.99 -0.23
CA LEU A 32 3.96 -4.00 -1.14
C LEU A 32 2.85 -4.72 -1.91
N ALA A 33 1.75 -5.08 -1.25
CA ALA A 33 0.60 -5.71 -1.92
C ALA A 33 -0.02 -4.78 -2.98
N LEU A 34 -0.20 -3.49 -2.66
CA LEU A 34 -0.71 -2.49 -3.61
C LEU A 34 0.23 -2.30 -4.82
N ARG A 35 1.55 -2.24 -4.57
CA ARG A 35 2.54 -2.14 -5.66
C ARG A 35 2.52 -3.38 -6.56
N LYS A 36 2.41 -4.58 -5.99
CA LYS A 36 2.25 -5.83 -6.74
C LYS A 36 0.96 -5.85 -7.57
N ALA A 37 -0.09 -5.20 -7.10
CA ALA A 37 -1.34 -5.01 -7.85
C ALA A 37 -1.26 -3.91 -8.93
N GLY A 38 -0.10 -3.28 -9.13
CA GLY A 38 0.12 -2.29 -10.18
C GLY A 38 -0.12 -0.83 -9.75
N ILE A 39 -0.32 -0.55 -8.47
CA ILE A 39 -0.47 0.83 -7.99
C ILE A 39 0.89 1.55 -8.06
N ARG A 40 0.92 2.68 -8.79
CA ARG A 40 2.14 3.45 -9.03
C ARG A 40 2.61 4.21 -7.79
N ARG A 41 1.68 4.84 -7.07
CA ARG A 41 1.98 5.66 -5.88
C ARG A 41 1.18 5.16 -4.69
N VAL A 42 1.90 4.84 -3.62
CA VAL A 42 1.32 4.55 -2.31
C VAL A 42 1.86 5.58 -1.33
N SER A 43 0.99 6.27 -0.62
CA SER A 43 1.33 7.18 0.48
C SER A 43 0.78 6.61 1.79
N VAL A 44 1.47 6.86 2.89
CA VAL A 44 1.09 6.36 4.21
C VAL A 44 0.89 7.55 5.13
N TRP A 45 -0.32 7.69 5.67
CA TRP A 45 -0.68 8.75 6.60
C TRP A 45 -1.07 8.13 7.93
N VAL A 46 -0.38 8.53 8.98
CA VAL A 46 -0.68 8.07 10.35
C VAL A 46 -0.78 9.25 11.30
N ALA A 47 -1.68 9.15 12.27
CA ALA A 47 -1.86 10.19 13.27
C ALA A 47 -0.69 10.18 14.29
N SER A 48 -0.13 9.01 14.58
CA SER A 48 1.03 8.88 15.47
C SER A 48 1.98 7.77 15.01
N ARG A 49 3.26 7.90 15.40
CA ARG A 49 4.28 6.89 15.16
C ARG A 49 5.12 6.66 16.41
N SER A 50 5.33 5.41 16.79
CA SER A 50 6.28 5.05 17.84
C SER A 50 7.72 5.29 17.35
N PRO A 51 8.56 6.03 18.10
CA PRO A 51 9.98 6.16 17.81
C PRO A 51 10.71 4.80 17.91
N PRO A 52 11.90 4.66 17.29
CA PRO A 52 12.76 3.49 17.46
C PRO A 52 13.19 3.28 18.92
#